data_AF-A0A822JJ03-F1
#
_entry.id   AF-A0A822JJ03-F1
#
_cell.length_a   1.000
_cell.length_b   1.000
_cell.length_c   1.000
_cell.angle_alpha   90.00
_cell.angle_beta   90.00
_cell.angle_gamma   90.00
#
_symmetry.space_group_name_H-M   'P 1'
#
loop_
_entity.id
_entity.type
_entity.pdbx_description
1 polymer ?
#
loop_
_entity_poly.entity_id
_entity_poly.type
_entity_poly.pdbx_seq_one_letter_code
_entity_poly.pdbx_strand_id
1 'polypeptide(L)' 'MPKWKPCKRRVFIKKLVQLDFNVPEPGGRHFYMRHGTKVLTIPTNDEYSVPLLKMMIKELEKLIGRTITLEEWDKL' A
#
# COMPACT_ATOMS: atom_id res chain seq x y z
N MET A 1 -13.31 17.42 3.17
CA MET A 1 -12.33 16.72 4.02
C MET A 1 -12.18 15.30 3.50
N PRO A 2 -10.97 14.90 3.08
CA PRO A 2 -10.76 13.53 2.66
C PRO A 2 -11.00 12.59 3.85
N LYS A 3 -11.42 11.37 3.56
CA LYS A 3 -11.72 10.31 4.55
C LYS A 3 -11.10 9.02 4.04
N TRP A 4 -10.58 8.20 4.94
CA TRP A 4 -10.18 6.84 4.60
C TRP A 4 -11.40 6.06 4.10
N LYS A 5 -11.28 5.47 2.92
CA LYS A 5 -12.31 4.64 2.28
C LYS A 5 -11.73 3.26 1.99
N PRO A 6 -12.57 2.22 1.85
CA PRO A 6 -12.12 0.95 1.30
C PRO A 6 -11.35 1.16 0.00
N CYS A 7 -10.28 0.40 -0.19
CA CYS A 7 -9.39 0.56 -1.34
C CYS A 7 -9.23 -0.77 -2.06
N LYS A 8 -9.59 -0.80 -3.34
CA LYS A 8 -9.36 -1.98 -4.19
C LYS A 8 -7.87 -2.29 -4.24
N ARG A 9 -7.51 -3.57 -4.14
CA ARG A 9 -6.11 -4.04 -4.19
C ARG A 9 -5.36 -3.50 -5.39
N ARG A 10 -5.98 -3.49 -6.58
CA ARG A 10 -5.39 -2.93 -7.81
C ARG A 10 -5.07 -1.44 -7.70
N VAL A 11 -5.88 -0.67 -6.98
CA VAL A 11 -5.67 0.78 -6.76
C VAL A 11 -4.55 0.97 -5.76
N PHE A 12 -4.54 0.19 -4.67
CA PHE A 12 -3.46 0.19 -3.70
C PHE A 12 -2.10 -0.09 -4.34
N ILE A 13 -2.01 -1.14 -5.17
CA ILE A 13 -0.79 -1.48 -5.92
C ILE A 13 -0.36 -0.32 -6.84
N LYS A 14 -1.28 0.30 -7.57
CA LYS A 14 -0.95 1.45 -8.43
C LYS A 14 -0.36 2.62 -7.64
N LYS A 15 -0.93 2.94 -6.47
CA LYS A 15 -0.41 3.99 -5.60
C LYS A 15 0.98 3.64 -5.07
N LEU A 16 1.24 2.37 -4.73
CA LEU A 16 2.59 1.93 -4.34
C LEU A 16 3.61 2.09 -5.47
N VAL A 17 3.24 1.79 -6.71
CA VAL A 17 4.12 2.02 -7.87
C VAL A 17 4.47 3.51 -8.03
N GLN A 18 3.52 4.42 -7.76
CA GLN A 18 3.80 5.87 -7.75
C GLN A 18 4.69 6.30 -6.57
N LEU A 19 4.79 5.48 -5.53
CA LEU A 19 5.67 5.67 -4.38
C LEU A 19 7.01 4.92 -4.55
N ASP A 20 7.43 4.69 -5.79
CA ASP A 20 8.68 4.01 -6.15
C ASP A 20 8.81 2.55 -5.67
N PHE A 21 7.68 1.86 -5.47
CA PHE A 21 7.70 0.40 -5.28
C PHE A 21 7.77 -0.33 -6.62
N ASN A 22 8.50 -1.45 -6.63
CA ASN A 22 8.50 -2.39 -7.76
C ASN A 22 7.13 -3.03 -7.97
N VAL A 23 6.91 -3.57 -9.16
CA VAL A 23 5.72 -4.35 -9.49
C VAL A 23 5.54 -5.55 -8.53
N PRO A 24 4.30 -6.03 -8.32
CA PRO A 24 4.03 -7.16 -7.43
C PRO A 24 4.77 -8.43 -7.88
N GLU A 25 5.58 -8.98 -7.00
CA GLU A 25 6.22 -10.28 -7.14
C GLU A 25 5.29 -11.37 -6.58
N PRO A 26 5.08 -12.49 -7.30
CA PRO A 26 4.31 -13.61 -6.77
C PRO A 26 5.07 -14.24 -5.58
N GLY A 27 4.35 -14.53 -4.52
CA GLY A 27 4.81 -15.35 -3.41
C GLY A 27 3.81 -16.46 -3.12
N GLY A 28 4.19 -17.42 -2.28
CA GLY A 28 3.39 -18.65 -2.07
C GLY A 28 1.93 -18.37 -1.69
N ARG A 29 1.69 -17.53 -0.67
CA ARG A 29 0.34 -17.15 -0.22
C ARG A 29 -0.05 -15.71 -0.57
N HIS A 30 0.92 -14.81 -0.55
CA HIS A 30 0.72 -13.38 -0.75
C HIS A 30 1.72 -12.86 -1.78
N PHE A 31 1.35 -11.76 -2.42
CA PHE A 31 2.27 -11.02 -3.29
C PHE A 31 3.16 -10.13 -2.42
N TYR A 32 4.29 -9.70 -2.98
CA TYR A 32 5.21 -8.79 -2.31
C TYR A 32 5.58 -7.65 -3.25
N MET A 33 5.80 -6.45 -2.71
CA MET A 33 6.35 -5.31 -3.44
C MET A 33 7.58 -4.79 -2.70
N ARG A 34 8.61 -4.38 -3.44
CA ARG A 34 9.89 -3.92 -2.86
C ARG A 34 10.06 -2.42 -3.02
N HIS A 35 10.66 -1.79 -2.02
CA HIS A 35 11.15 -0.41 -2.07
C HIS A 35 12.62 -0.44 -1.61
N GLY A 36 13.54 -0.48 -2.58
CA GLY A 36 14.95 -0.80 -2.34
C GLY A 36 15.11 -2.21 -1.74
N THR A 37 15.71 -2.30 -0.55
CA THR A 37 15.91 -3.56 0.19
C THR A 37 14.73 -3.96 1.06
N LYS A 38 13.72 -3.10 1.19
CA LYS A 38 12.57 -3.29 2.06
C LYS A 38 11.42 -3.97 1.31
N VAL A 39 10.70 -4.86 1.98
CA VAL A 39 9.61 -5.66 1.41
C VAL A 39 8.30 -5.32 2.11
N LEU A 40 7.25 -5.11 1.33
CA LEU A 40 5.87 -4.97 1.80
C LEU A 40 5.05 -6.16 1.31
N THR A 41 4.34 -6.81 2.24
CA THR A 41 3.42 -7.90 1.88
C THR A 41 2.10 -7.31 1.37
N ILE A 42 1.58 -7.86 0.27
CA ILE A 42 0.33 -7.45 -0.37
C ILE A 42 -0.71 -8.57 -0.20
N PRO A 43 -1.69 -8.41 0.71
CA PRO A 43 -2.78 -9.35 0.89
C PRO A 43 -3.54 -9.59 -0.41
N THR A 44 -4.10 -10.79 -0.55
CA THR A 44 -4.79 -11.24 -1.77
C THR A 44 -6.25 -10.80 -1.85
N ASN A 45 -6.81 -10.18 -0.80
CA ASN A 45 -8.17 -9.64 -0.81
C ASN A 45 -8.36 -8.64 -1.95
N ASP A 46 -9.48 -8.71 -2.66
CA ASP A 46 -9.77 -7.81 -3.80
C ASP A 46 -9.96 -6.35 -3.37
N GLU A 47 -10.42 -6.14 -2.14
CA GLU A 47 -10.61 -4.83 -1.53
C GLU A 47 -10.18 -4.86 -0.06
N TYR A 48 -9.51 -3.79 0.36
CA TYR A 48 -9.06 -3.61 1.72
C TYR A 48 -10.06 -2.74 2.47
N SER A 49 -10.52 -3.26 3.63
CA SER A 49 -11.31 -2.48 4.57
C SER A 49 -10.48 -1.30 5.12
N VAL A 50 -11.15 -0.27 5.63
CA VAL A 50 -10.47 0.90 6.22
C VAL A 50 -9.47 0.52 7.33
N PRO A 51 -9.77 -0.42 8.25
CA PRO A 51 -8.78 -0.86 9.24
C PRO A 51 -7.54 -1.51 8.61
N LEU A 52 -7.74 -2.41 7.63
CA LEU A 52 -6.62 -3.07 6.94
C LEU A 52 -5.77 -2.06 6.18
N LEU A 53 -6.41 -1.15 5.44
CA LEU A 53 -5.73 -0.10 4.70
C LEU A 53 -4.86 0.78 5.61
N LYS A 54 -5.39 1.22 6.75
CA LYS A 54 -4.63 2.02 7.73
C LYS A 54 -3.43 1.25 8.29
N MET A 55 -3.59 -0.04 8.56
CA MET A 55 -2.49 -0.89 9.02
C MET A 55 -1.39 -0.96 7.96
N MET A 56 -1.76 -1.21 6.71
CA MET A 56 -0.82 -1.29 5.59
C MET A 56 -0.10 0.03 5.34
N ILE A 57 -0.81 1.16 5.47
CA ILE A 57 -0.20 2.49 5.31
C ILE A 57 0.77 2.78 6.45
N LYS A 58 0.45 2.40 7.68
CA LYS A 58 1.39 2.53 8.80
C LYS A 58 2.65 1.68 8.61
N GLU A 59 2.54 0.51 8.00
CA GLU A 59 3.70 -0.30 7.63
C GLU A 59 4.49 0.38 6.50
N LEU A 60 3.82 0.80 5.45
CA LEU A 60 4.38 1.56 4.33
C LEU A 60 5.19 2.78 4.81
N GLU A 61 4.63 3.61 5.69
CA GLU A 61 5.29 4.79 6.27
C GLU A 61 6.62 4.44 6.96
N LYS A 62 6.67 3.31 7.68
CA LYS A 62 7.92 2.82 8.29
C LYS A 62 8.92 2.35 7.24
N LEU A 63 8.45 1.79 6.13
CA LEU A 63 9.32 1.35 5.04
C LEU A 63 9.91 2.55 4.29
N ILE A 64 9.13 3.57 3.98
CA ILE A 64 9.63 4.75 3.25
C ILE A 64 10.28 5.80 4.17
N GLY A 65 10.07 5.71 5.49
CA GLY A 65 10.66 6.63 6.47
C GLY A 65 10.00 8.01 6.51
N ARG A 66 8.77 8.13 6.00
CA ARG A 66 7.95 9.36 6.05
C ARG A 66 6.47 9.03 6.24
N THR A 67 5.73 9.96 6.80
CA THR A 67 4.27 9.90 6.94
C THR A 67 3.59 10.19 5.61
N ILE A 68 2.49 9.50 5.32
CA ILE A 68 1.61 9.77 4.17
C ILE A 68 0.34 10.39 4.72
N THR A 69 0.10 11.65 4.37
CA THR A 69 -1.14 12.31 4.80
C THR A 69 -2.33 11.75 4.04
N LEU A 70 -3.54 11.96 4.59
CA LEU A 70 -4.75 11.51 3.93
C LEU A 70 -4.98 12.26 2.61
N GLU A 71 -4.59 13.53 2.53
CA GLU A 71 -4.63 14.34 1.32
C GLU A 71 -3.65 13.84 0.26
N GLU A 72 -2.44 13.46 0.66
CA GLU A 72 -1.47 12.86 -0.23
C GLU A 72 -1.97 11.52 -0.74
N TRP A 73 -2.43 10.65 0.17
CA TRP A 73 -2.98 9.35 -0.19
C TRP A 73 -4.14 9.47 -1.17
N ASP A 74 -5.02 10.45 -1.03
CA ASP A 74 -6.16 10.65 -1.94
C ASP A 74 -5.72 11.11 -3.34
N LYS A 75 -4.57 11.78 -3.45
CA LYS A 75 -4.02 12.33 -4.71
C LYS A 75 -3.14 11.38 -5.52
N LEU A 76 -2.62 10.32 -4.90
CA LEU A 76 -1.95 9.20 -5.59
C LEU A 76 -2.96 8.42 -6.45
#